data_AF-A0A535AD98-F1
#
_entry.id   AF-A0A535AD98-F1
#
_cell.length_a   1.000
_cell.length_b   1.000
_cell.length_c   1.000
_cell.angle_alpha   90.00
_cell.angle_beta   90.00
_cell.angle_gamma   90.00
#
_symmetry.space_group_name_H-M   'P 1'
#
loop_
_entity.id
_entity.type
_entity.pdbx_description
1 polymer ?
#
loop_
_entity_poly.entity_id
_entity_poly.type
_entity_poly.pdbx_seq_one_letter_code
_entity_poly.pdbx_strand_id
1 'polypeptide(L)'
;MKSAVAATAILIASFAGTALGMTLMALTPQERLPVGFRLEDAARFLLMQASLTAVGALIVWRRPANRIGWLLSAAALLSAGQYLGAGYATYAVFGAGTLPHADIAAWFYTWSGGWLGIPVGLVALTFPDGRLRLRRAKLGAALAFLGSALIAGILALRPGPLLNFQLIDNPFGVAGLADAEGPLLAIVVIIFVGTIGLSLSTLEERLRRSTGDERQQLKWVLAAAGLMGALFPVGLPLIFVDWELAKFLFSVFMSLI
;
A
#
# COMPACT_ATOMS: atom_id res chain seq x y z
N MET A 1 -16.77 21.65 -12.63
CA MET A 1 -16.83 22.15 -11.24
C MET A 1 -16.72 21.03 -10.21
N LYS A 2 -17.63 20.04 -10.18
CA LYS A 2 -17.58 18.92 -9.20
C LYS A 2 -16.25 18.14 -9.16
N SER A 3 -15.65 17.87 -10.32
CA SER A 3 -14.36 17.16 -10.41
C SER A 3 -13.17 17.95 -9.87
N ALA A 4 -13.17 19.28 -10.04
CA ALA A 4 -12.13 20.15 -9.52
C ALA A 4 -12.18 20.24 -7.99
N VAL A 5 -13.40 20.32 -7.43
CA VAL A 5 -13.61 20.28 -5.98
C VAL A 5 -13.12 18.95 -5.40
N ALA A 6 -13.50 17.82 -6.02
CA ALA A 6 -13.05 16.49 -5.59
C ALA A 6 -11.51 16.36 -5.63
N ALA A 7 -10.88 16.75 -6.74
CA ALA A 7 -9.43 16.72 -6.88
C ALA A 7 -8.72 17.59 -5.82
N THR A 8 -9.26 18.79 -5.55
CA THR A 8 -8.71 19.70 -4.54
C THR A 8 -8.85 19.11 -3.13
N ALA A 9 -10.00 18.52 -2.81
CA ALA A 9 -10.23 17.84 -1.54
C ALA A 9 -9.28 16.65 -1.34
N ILE A 10 -9.04 15.85 -2.38
CA ILE A 10 -8.07 14.74 -2.36
C ILE A 10 -6.66 15.26 -2.08
N LEU A 11 -6.21 16.29 -2.79
CA LEU A 11 -4.88 16.90 -2.59
C LEU A 11 -4.71 17.38 -1.15
N ILE A 12 -5.65 18.18 -0.66
CA ILE A 12 -5.60 18.76 0.67
C ILE A 12 -5.61 17.65 1.73
N ALA A 13 -6.57 16.73 1.66
CA ALA A 13 -6.69 15.66 2.64
C ALA A 13 -5.45 14.75 2.68
N SER A 14 -4.94 14.36 1.50
CA SER A 14 -3.79 13.47 1.42
C SER A 14 -2.49 14.13 1.89
N PHE A 15 -2.21 15.36 1.45
CA PHE A 15 -1.01 16.08 1.91
C PHE A 15 -1.11 16.51 3.37
N ALA A 16 -2.27 16.98 3.83
CA ALA A 16 -2.45 17.36 5.24
C ALA A 16 -2.30 16.15 6.17
N GLY A 17 -2.91 15.01 5.85
CA GLY A 17 -2.78 13.78 6.64
C GLY A 17 -1.33 13.29 6.70
N THR A 18 -0.64 13.30 5.56
CA THR A 18 0.78 12.90 5.48
C THR A 18 1.68 13.86 6.24
N ALA A 19 1.50 15.17 6.05
CA ALA A 19 2.29 16.20 6.75
C ALA A 19 2.07 16.15 8.26
N LEU A 20 0.84 15.94 8.71
CA LEU A 20 0.52 15.80 10.13
C LEU A 20 1.18 14.55 10.72
N GLY A 21 1.05 13.40 10.06
CA GLY A 21 1.73 12.15 10.47
C GLY A 21 3.25 12.31 10.57
N MET A 22 3.86 12.91 9.55
CA MET A 22 5.29 13.23 9.52
C MET A 22 5.72 14.18 10.64
N THR A 23 4.90 15.20 10.92
CA THR A 23 5.19 16.17 11.99
C THR A 23 5.17 15.47 13.35
N LEU A 24 4.18 14.62 13.60
CA LEU A 24 4.10 13.85 14.85
C LEU A 24 5.30 12.90 14.99
N MET A 25 5.73 12.24 13.91
CA MET A 25 6.97 11.46 13.92
C MET A 25 8.20 12.32 14.24
N ALA A 26 8.32 13.50 13.61
CA ALA A 26 9.46 14.40 13.80
C ALA A 26 9.52 14.99 15.23
N LEU A 27 8.37 15.20 15.88
CA LEU A 27 8.27 15.63 17.26
C LEU A 27 8.59 14.52 18.27
N THR A 28 8.68 13.27 17.81
CA THR A 28 9.00 12.13 18.66
C THR A 28 10.52 11.93 18.75
N PRO A 29 11.10 11.73 19.96
CA PRO A 29 12.54 11.49 20.09
C PRO A 29 12.98 10.24 19.31
N GLN A 30 13.78 10.42 18.25
CA GLN A 30 14.14 9.35 17.30
C GLN A 30 14.96 8.22 17.95
N GLU A 31 15.70 8.53 19.02
CA GLU A 31 16.48 7.58 19.82
C GLU A 31 15.61 6.52 20.52
N ARG A 32 14.33 6.86 20.78
CA ARG A 32 13.36 5.96 21.43
C ARG A 32 12.60 5.09 20.43
N LEU A 33 12.71 5.38 19.14
CA LEU A 33 11.90 4.72 18.13
C LEU A 33 12.53 3.40 17.68
N PRO A 34 11.74 2.31 17.62
CA PRO A 34 12.19 1.09 17.00
C PRO A 34 12.47 1.32 15.51
N VAL A 35 13.41 0.53 15.02
CA VAL A 35 13.85 0.51 13.62
C VAL A 35 12.65 0.27 12.71
N GLY A 36 12.37 1.17 11.76
CA GLY A 36 11.19 1.15 10.88
C GLY A 36 10.17 2.27 11.13
N PHE A 37 10.21 2.91 12.29
CA PHE A 37 9.32 4.04 12.65
C PHE A 37 10.01 5.40 12.61
N ARG A 38 11.29 5.43 12.26
CA ARG A 38 12.06 6.66 12.21
C ARG A 38 11.60 7.54 11.08
N LEU A 39 11.82 8.84 11.25
CA LEU A 39 11.50 9.84 10.24
C LEU A 39 12.18 9.52 8.90
N GLU A 40 13.41 9.02 8.93
CA GLU A 40 14.15 8.62 7.73
C GLU A 40 13.49 7.44 6.99
N ASP A 41 12.97 6.45 7.72
CA ASP A 41 12.31 5.28 7.14
C ASP A 41 11.02 5.70 6.43
N ALA A 42 10.24 6.55 7.10
CA ALA A 42 8.99 7.07 6.57
C ALA A 42 9.24 8.03 5.38
N ALA A 43 10.26 8.90 5.48
CA ALA A 43 10.55 9.92 4.47
C ALA A 43 10.90 9.33 3.11
N ARG A 44 11.51 8.14 3.06
CA ARG A 44 11.90 7.49 1.80
C ARG A 44 10.70 7.17 0.90
N PHE A 45 9.49 7.02 1.45
CA PHE A 45 8.28 6.74 0.67
C PHE A 45 7.45 8.00 0.34
N LEU A 46 7.91 9.19 0.71
CA LEU A 46 7.20 10.44 0.46
C LEU A 46 7.08 10.75 -1.03
N LEU A 47 8.11 10.43 -1.83
CA LEU A 47 8.09 10.70 -3.27
C LEU A 47 6.98 9.89 -3.96
N MET A 48 6.86 8.60 -3.59
CA MET A 48 5.78 7.74 -4.08
C MET A 48 4.42 8.30 -3.66
N GLN A 49 4.24 8.64 -2.38
CA GLN A 49 2.99 9.21 -1.86
C GLN A 49 2.62 10.50 -2.61
N ALA A 50 3.58 11.40 -2.80
CA ALA A 50 3.35 12.68 -3.45
C ALA A 50 3.00 12.49 -4.94
N SER A 51 3.64 11.52 -5.59
CA SER A 51 3.36 11.16 -6.98
C SER A 51 1.95 10.60 -7.14
N LEU A 52 1.53 9.65 -6.28
CA LEU A 52 0.17 9.12 -6.27
C LEU A 52 -0.87 10.25 -6.07
N THR A 53 -0.58 11.14 -5.13
CA THR A 53 -1.46 12.27 -4.77
C THR A 53 -1.60 13.25 -5.94
N ALA A 54 -0.48 13.72 -6.48
CA ALA A 54 -0.45 14.70 -7.56
C ALA A 54 -1.03 14.15 -8.86
N VAL A 55 -0.59 12.96 -9.29
CA VAL A 55 -1.04 12.34 -10.54
C VAL A 55 -2.51 11.92 -10.43
N GLY A 56 -2.90 11.30 -9.31
CA GLY A 56 -4.29 10.88 -9.08
C GLY A 56 -5.27 12.05 -9.12
N ALA A 57 -4.99 13.11 -8.36
CA ALA A 57 -5.84 14.30 -8.32
C ALA A 57 -5.85 15.04 -9.67
N LEU A 58 -4.71 15.16 -10.36
CA LEU A 58 -4.64 15.79 -11.68
C LEU A 58 -5.49 15.05 -12.71
N ILE A 59 -5.46 13.72 -12.71
CA ILE A 59 -6.30 12.90 -13.61
C ILE A 59 -7.77 13.06 -13.23
N VAL A 60 -8.15 13.05 -11.95
CA VAL A 60 -9.55 13.29 -11.51
C VAL A 60 -10.03 14.67 -11.96
N TRP A 61 -9.17 15.69 -11.89
CA TRP A 61 -9.50 17.04 -12.30
C TRP A 61 -9.72 17.15 -13.82
N ARG A 62 -8.75 16.67 -14.61
CA ARG A 62 -8.77 16.82 -16.08
C ARG A 62 -9.61 15.77 -16.80
N ARG A 63 -9.74 14.57 -16.24
CA ARG A 63 -10.38 13.39 -16.84
C ARG A 63 -11.21 12.63 -15.79
N PRO A 64 -12.29 13.21 -15.24
CA PRO A 64 -13.07 12.60 -14.15
C PRO A 64 -13.72 11.26 -14.49
N ALA A 65 -13.92 10.95 -15.78
CA ALA A 65 -14.41 9.64 -16.23
C ALA A 65 -13.32 8.53 -16.20
N ASN A 66 -12.04 8.90 -16.01
CA ASN A 66 -10.94 7.96 -15.96
C ASN A 66 -10.84 7.33 -14.57
N ARG A 67 -11.08 6.02 -14.50
CA ARG A 67 -11.01 5.23 -13.26
C ARG A 67 -9.62 5.18 -12.64
N ILE A 68 -8.57 5.29 -13.44
CA ILE A 68 -7.18 5.26 -12.97
C ILE A 68 -6.90 6.44 -12.03
N GLY A 69 -7.39 7.63 -12.34
CA GLY A 69 -7.23 8.80 -11.46
C GLY A 69 -7.85 8.58 -10.08
N TRP A 70 -9.02 7.95 -10.03
CA TRP A 70 -9.69 7.61 -8.77
C TRP A 70 -8.97 6.51 -7.99
N LEU A 71 -8.44 5.50 -8.67
CA LEU A 71 -7.64 4.44 -8.03
C LEU A 71 -6.35 5.01 -7.42
N LEU A 72 -5.61 5.84 -8.16
CA LEU A 72 -4.42 6.52 -7.65
C LEU A 72 -4.76 7.45 -6.46
N SER A 73 -5.87 8.18 -6.55
CA SER A 73 -6.36 9.02 -5.46
C SER A 73 -6.74 8.21 -4.21
N ALA A 74 -7.36 7.05 -4.37
CA ALA A 74 -7.67 6.15 -3.27
C ALA A 74 -6.39 5.60 -2.61
N ALA A 75 -5.38 5.24 -3.41
CA ALA A 75 -4.07 4.83 -2.93
C ALA A 75 -3.39 5.94 -2.10
N ALA A 76 -3.42 7.17 -2.61
CA ALA A 76 -2.87 8.35 -1.96
C ALA A 76 -3.56 8.66 -0.62
N LEU A 77 -4.89 8.54 -0.54
CA LEU A 77 -5.64 8.75 0.70
C LEU A 77 -5.38 7.63 1.72
N LEU A 78 -5.32 6.38 1.28
CA LEU A 78 -4.98 5.25 2.15
C LEU A 78 -3.55 5.40 2.70
N SER A 79 -2.59 5.79 1.85
CA SER A 79 -1.21 6.06 2.27
C SER A 79 -1.13 7.24 3.24
N ALA A 80 -1.87 8.32 3.01
CA ALA A 80 -1.94 9.45 3.95
C ALA A 80 -2.52 9.04 5.30
N GLY A 81 -3.58 8.22 5.30
CA GLY A 81 -4.13 7.63 6.52
C GLY A 81 -3.09 6.79 7.26
N GLN A 82 -2.28 6.03 6.53
CA GLN A 82 -1.18 5.25 7.11
C GLN A 82 -0.11 6.12 7.77
N TYR A 83 0.35 7.18 7.10
CA TYR A 83 1.28 8.14 7.70
C TYR A 83 0.72 8.78 8.96
N LEU A 84 -0.56 9.17 8.93
CA LEU A 84 -1.23 9.76 10.07
C LEU A 84 -1.36 8.77 11.23
N GLY A 85 -1.83 7.55 10.98
CA GLY A 85 -1.98 6.51 11.99
C GLY A 85 -0.65 6.12 12.64
N ALA A 86 0.39 5.95 11.82
CA ALA A 86 1.74 5.71 12.28
C ALA A 86 2.26 6.85 13.16
N GLY A 87 2.23 8.08 12.64
CA GLY A 87 2.76 9.25 13.37
C GLY A 87 2.01 9.53 14.67
N TYR A 88 0.69 9.37 14.66
CA TYR A 88 -0.13 9.51 15.85
C TYR A 88 0.21 8.48 16.91
N ALA A 89 0.23 7.19 16.54
CA ALA A 89 0.56 6.11 17.47
C ALA A 89 1.99 6.24 18.00
N THR A 90 2.95 6.55 17.13
CA THR A 90 4.35 6.77 17.49
C THR A 90 4.51 7.92 18.47
N TYR A 91 3.89 9.08 18.21
CA TYR A 91 3.96 10.23 19.12
C TYR A 91 3.26 9.95 20.45
N ALA A 92 2.12 9.25 20.43
CA ALA A 92 1.36 8.93 21.63
C ALA A 92 2.10 7.94 22.56
N VAL A 93 2.85 6.99 21.98
CA VAL A 93 3.55 5.95 22.74
C VAL A 93 4.94 6.38 23.17
N PHE A 94 5.70 7.06 22.29
CA PHE A 94 7.12 7.35 22.50
C PHE A 94 7.44 8.84 22.68
N GLY A 95 6.49 9.72 22.38
CA GLY A 95 6.63 11.18 22.47
C GLY A 95 6.44 11.73 23.89
N ALA A 96 6.47 13.05 23.99
CA ALA A 96 6.27 13.76 25.26
C ALA A 96 4.80 14.02 25.61
N GLY A 97 3.87 13.78 24.67
CA GLY A 97 2.44 14.05 24.85
C GLY A 97 1.61 12.78 24.97
N THR A 98 0.66 12.76 25.91
CA THR A 98 -0.35 11.70 26.01
C THR A 98 -1.51 12.00 25.06
N LEU A 99 -1.52 11.37 23.88
CA LEU A 99 -2.66 11.40 22.98
C LEU A 99 -3.61 10.22 23.30
N PRO A 100 -4.93 10.44 23.32
CA PRO A 100 -5.88 9.36 23.58
C PRO A 100 -5.97 8.39 22.40
N HIS A 101 -6.35 7.14 22.66
CA HIS A 101 -6.59 6.10 21.65
C HIS A 101 -5.39 5.78 20.74
N ALA A 102 -4.19 5.77 21.31
CA ALA A 102 -2.96 5.33 20.63
C ALA A 102 -3.10 3.90 20.07
N ASP A 103 -3.82 3.05 20.79
CA ASP A 103 -4.17 1.68 20.43
C ASP A 103 -4.98 1.60 19.14
N ILE A 104 -5.99 2.45 18.95
CA ILE A 104 -6.81 2.49 17.73
C ILE A 104 -5.97 2.96 16.53
N ALA A 105 -5.11 3.98 16.71
CA ALA A 105 -4.23 4.47 15.65
C ALA A 105 -3.19 3.41 15.25
N ALA A 106 -2.58 2.74 16.23
CA ALA A 106 -1.63 1.64 16.02
C ALA A 106 -2.31 0.44 15.34
N TRP A 107 -3.53 0.12 15.75
CA TRP A 107 -4.34 -0.94 15.15
C TRP A 107 -4.65 -0.62 13.68
N PHE A 108 -5.16 0.58 13.38
CA PHE A 108 -5.43 1.03 12.02
C PHE A 108 -4.17 0.95 11.15
N TYR A 109 -3.03 1.41 11.66
CA TYR A 109 -1.76 1.34 10.95
C TYR A 109 -1.38 -0.10 10.58
N THR A 110 -1.60 -1.03 11.52
CA THR A 110 -1.20 -2.43 11.40
C THR A 110 -1.88 -3.16 10.24
N TRP A 111 -3.19 -3.03 10.08
CA TRP A 111 -3.92 -3.81 9.06
C TRP A 111 -4.12 -3.05 7.74
N SER A 112 -4.17 -1.72 7.77
CA SER A 112 -4.57 -0.95 6.58
C SER A 112 -3.56 -1.04 5.42
N GLY A 113 -2.33 -1.49 5.70
CA GLY A 113 -1.29 -1.71 4.69
C GLY A 113 -1.65 -2.83 3.71
N GLY A 114 -2.45 -3.80 4.15
CA GLY A 114 -2.96 -4.88 3.30
C GLY A 114 -3.75 -4.38 2.09
N TRP A 115 -4.31 -3.16 2.16
CA TRP A 115 -5.13 -2.58 1.09
C TRP A 115 -4.31 -1.80 0.04
N LEU A 116 -3.06 -1.42 0.33
CA LEU A 116 -2.25 -0.57 -0.57
C LEU A 116 -1.88 -1.26 -1.89
N GLY A 117 -1.81 -2.61 -1.90
CA GLY A 117 -1.52 -3.38 -3.11
C GLY A 117 -2.65 -3.36 -4.14
N ILE A 118 -3.91 -3.15 -3.73
CA ILE A 118 -5.07 -3.22 -4.63
C ILE A 118 -5.06 -2.10 -5.67
N PRO A 119 -4.97 -0.81 -5.29
CA PRO A 119 -5.01 0.26 -6.29
C PRO A 119 -3.89 0.13 -7.32
N VAL A 120 -2.68 -0.19 -6.87
CA VAL A 120 -1.51 -0.37 -7.75
C VAL A 120 -1.72 -1.54 -8.72
N GLY A 121 -2.16 -2.70 -8.22
CA GLY A 121 -2.47 -3.86 -9.05
C GLY A 121 -3.61 -3.62 -10.04
N LEU A 122 -4.66 -2.90 -9.61
CA LEU A 122 -5.77 -2.53 -10.48
C LEU A 122 -5.36 -1.53 -11.55
N VAL A 123 -4.46 -0.59 -11.25
CA VAL A 123 -3.88 0.29 -12.26
C VAL A 123 -3.16 -0.55 -13.31
N ALA A 124 -2.28 -1.47 -12.91
CA ALA A 124 -1.58 -2.36 -13.86
C ALA A 124 -2.56 -3.20 -14.72
N LEU A 125 -3.63 -3.72 -14.13
CA LEU A 125 -4.63 -4.54 -14.82
C LEU A 125 -5.57 -3.75 -15.74
N THR A 126 -5.82 -2.48 -15.44
CA THR A 126 -6.79 -1.64 -16.16
C THR A 126 -6.14 -0.64 -17.10
N PHE A 127 -4.84 -0.39 -16.99
CA PHE A 127 -4.11 0.53 -17.85
C PHE A 127 -4.03 0.02 -19.30
N PRO A 128 -4.16 0.87 -20.35
CA PRO A 128 -4.44 2.31 -20.30
C PRO A 128 -5.94 2.67 -20.30
N ASP A 129 -6.82 1.75 -20.71
CA ASP A 129 -8.21 2.04 -21.06
C ASP A 129 -9.21 2.01 -19.89
N GLY A 130 -8.74 1.72 -18.67
CA GLY A 130 -9.51 1.70 -17.43
C GLY A 130 -10.52 0.55 -17.32
N ARG A 131 -10.45 -0.46 -18.20
CA ARG A 131 -11.46 -1.53 -18.32
C ARG A 131 -10.87 -2.92 -18.09
N LEU A 132 -11.48 -3.67 -17.17
CA LEU A 132 -11.22 -5.10 -16.99
C LEU A 132 -11.98 -5.91 -18.07
N ARG A 133 -11.42 -6.03 -19.27
CA ARG A 133 -12.08 -6.70 -20.41
C ARG A 133 -12.00 -8.23 -20.33
N LEU A 134 -10.86 -8.76 -19.89
CA LEU A 134 -10.61 -10.21 -19.86
C LEU A 134 -11.21 -10.84 -18.59
N ARG A 135 -11.86 -12.00 -18.73
CA ARG A 135 -12.37 -12.78 -17.57
C ARG A 135 -11.26 -13.08 -16.56
N ARG A 136 -10.04 -13.34 -17.05
CA ARG A 136 -8.83 -13.53 -16.25
C ARG A 136 -8.41 -12.28 -15.47
N ALA A 137 -8.55 -11.09 -16.07
CA ALA A 137 -8.24 -9.83 -15.39
C ALA A 137 -9.28 -9.52 -14.29
N LYS A 138 -10.56 -9.83 -14.52
CA LYS A 138 -11.59 -9.73 -13.47
C LYS A 138 -11.34 -10.71 -12.32
N LEU A 139 -10.93 -11.95 -12.64
CA LEU A 139 -10.56 -12.94 -11.63
C LEU A 139 -9.33 -12.50 -10.84
N GLY A 140 -8.29 -12.00 -11.51
CA GLY A 140 -7.09 -11.46 -10.86
C GLY A 140 -7.41 -10.29 -9.93
N ALA A 141 -8.26 -9.35 -10.36
CA ALA A 141 -8.73 -8.26 -9.51
C ALA A 141 -9.53 -8.76 -8.29
N ALA A 142 -10.40 -9.77 -8.46
CA ALA A 142 -11.16 -10.36 -7.37
C ALA A 142 -10.26 -11.09 -6.36
N LEU A 143 -9.27 -11.84 -6.85
CA LEU A 143 -8.28 -12.50 -6.00
C LEU A 143 -7.38 -11.50 -5.27
N ALA A 144 -6.95 -10.42 -5.93
CA ALA A 144 -6.20 -9.35 -5.29
C ALA A 144 -6.99 -8.73 -4.13
N PHE A 145 -8.28 -8.46 -4.36
CA PHE A 145 -9.17 -7.94 -3.33
C PHE A 145 -9.36 -8.94 -2.18
N LEU A 146 -9.63 -10.21 -2.50
CA LEU A 146 -9.83 -11.25 -1.49
C LEU A 146 -8.57 -11.46 -0.64
N GLY A 147 -7.39 -11.55 -1.28
CA GLY A 147 -6.11 -11.70 -0.58
C GLY A 147 -5.80 -10.51 0.33
N SER A 148 -6.05 -9.29 -0.16
CA SER A 148 -5.89 -8.05 0.61
C SER A 148 -6.86 -7.93 1.78
N ALA A 149 -8.13 -8.30 1.58
CA ALA A 149 -9.14 -8.35 2.62
C ALA A 149 -8.80 -9.40 3.68
N LEU A 150 -8.32 -10.56 3.25
CA LEU A 150 -7.94 -11.66 4.14
C LEU A 150 -6.72 -11.27 4.98
N ILE A 151 -5.65 -10.74 4.38
CA ILE A 151 -4.47 -10.30 5.15
C ILE A 151 -4.80 -9.15 6.09
N ALA A 152 -5.60 -8.16 5.64
CA ALA A 152 -6.04 -7.07 6.50
C ALA A 152 -6.89 -7.59 7.66
N GLY A 153 -7.80 -8.54 7.41
CA GLY A 153 -8.62 -9.16 8.45
C GLY A 153 -7.79 -9.96 9.46
N ILE A 154 -6.82 -10.75 8.99
CA ILE A 154 -5.88 -11.47 9.86
C ILE A 154 -5.16 -10.48 10.76
N LEU A 155 -4.54 -9.43 10.19
CA LEU A 155 -3.78 -8.44 10.95
C LEU A 155 -4.66 -7.62 11.90
N ALA A 156 -5.90 -7.30 11.52
CA ALA A 156 -6.83 -6.53 12.33
C ALA A 156 -7.33 -7.31 13.55
N LEU A 157 -7.49 -8.63 13.42
CA LEU A 157 -8.09 -9.49 14.44
C LEU A 157 -7.07 -10.41 15.14
N ARG A 158 -5.79 -10.35 14.76
CA ARG A 158 -4.72 -11.16 15.34
C ARG A 158 -4.66 -10.96 16.86
N PRO A 159 -4.79 -12.01 17.68
CA PRO A 159 -4.70 -11.87 19.13
C PRO A 159 -3.26 -11.56 19.56
N GLY A 160 -3.13 -10.88 20.71
CA GLY A 160 -1.83 -10.49 21.28
C GLY A 160 -1.32 -9.15 20.74
N PRO A 161 -0.01 -8.88 20.88
CA PRO A 161 0.58 -7.60 20.51
C PRO A 161 0.43 -7.26 19.02
N LEU A 162 0.16 -5.99 18.74
CA LEU A 162 0.10 -5.48 17.36
C LEU A 162 1.46 -5.68 16.67
N LEU A 163 1.44 -6.18 15.43
CA LEU A 163 2.66 -6.48 14.65
C LEU A 163 3.65 -5.31 14.64
N ASN A 164 3.11 -4.11 14.43
CA ASN A 164 3.87 -2.87 14.27
C ASN A 164 4.16 -2.18 15.61
N PHE A 165 3.33 -2.39 16.63
CA PHE A 165 3.45 -1.76 17.95
C PHE A 165 3.38 -2.83 19.05
N GLN A 166 4.48 -3.56 19.25
CA GLN A 166 4.55 -4.71 20.17
C GLN A 166 4.28 -4.36 21.65
N LEU A 167 4.31 -3.06 22.01
CA LEU A 167 3.97 -2.56 23.35
C LEU A 167 2.45 -2.42 23.56
N ILE A 168 1.66 -2.57 22.50
CA ILE A 168 0.20 -2.43 22.52
C ILE A 168 -0.41 -3.77 22.13
N ASP A 169 -1.22 -4.33 23.04
CA ASP A 169 -2.07 -5.47 22.73
C ASP A 169 -3.18 -5.07 21.76
N ASN A 170 -3.51 -5.95 20.81
CA ASN A 170 -4.55 -5.69 19.83
C ASN A 170 -5.92 -5.55 20.52
N PRO A 171 -6.56 -4.36 20.49
CA PRO A 171 -7.85 -4.13 21.14
C PRO A 171 -8.99 -4.96 20.52
N PHE A 172 -8.80 -5.46 19.28
CA PHE A 172 -9.78 -6.26 18.54
C PHE A 172 -9.31 -7.70 18.32
N GLY A 173 -8.33 -8.17 19.09
CA GLY A 173 -7.79 -9.52 18.99
C GLY A 173 -8.84 -10.60 19.28
N VAL A 174 -8.93 -11.61 18.42
CA VAL A 174 -9.83 -12.75 18.58
C VAL A 174 -9.01 -14.01 18.83
N ALA A 175 -9.15 -14.60 20.02
CA ALA A 175 -8.36 -15.78 20.43
C ALA A 175 -8.44 -16.94 19.43
N GLY A 176 -9.61 -17.19 18.84
CA GLY A 176 -9.81 -18.27 17.86
C GLY A 176 -9.04 -18.11 16.55
N LEU A 177 -8.42 -16.95 16.29
CA LEU A 177 -7.57 -16.74 15.12
C LEU A 177 -6.13 -17.24 15.35
N ALA A 178 -5.68 -17.41 16.59
CA ALA A 178 -4.30 -17.82 16.89
C ALA A 178 -3.91 -19.14 16.19
N ASP A 179 -4.77 -20.16 16.29
CA ASP A 179 -4.52 -21.47 15.69
C ASP A 179 -4.70 -21.46 14.16
N ALA A 180 -5.51 -20.53 13.64
CA ALA A 180 -5.82 -20.42 12.21
C ALA A 180 -4.86 -19.47 11.46
N GLU A 181 -4.02 -18.69 12.16
CA GLU A 181 -3.16 -17.68 11.55
C GLU A 181 -2.24 -18.27 10.47
N GLY A 182 -1.48 -19.31 10.80
CA GLY A 182 -0.55 -19.96 9.87
C GLY A 182 -1.22 -20.47 8.59
N PRO A 183 -2.26 -21.32 8.69
CA PRO A 183 -3.03 -21.78 7.54
C PRO A 183 -3.64 -20.65 6.70
N LEU A 184 -4.18 -19.61 7.33
CA LEU A 184 -4.77 -18.46 6.62
C LEU A 184 -3.70 -17.65 5.89
N LEU A 185 -2.53 -17.45 6.49
CA LEU A 185 -1.39 -16.81 5.83
C LEU A 185 -0.92 -17.62 4.61
N ALA A 186 -0.89 -18.95 4.70
CA ALA A 186 -0.57 -19.79 3.54
C ALA A 186 -1.58 -19.60 2.40
N ILE A 187 -2.87 -19.50 2.71
CA ILE A 187 -3.93 -19.20 1.73
C ILE A 187 -3.71 -17.81 1.10
N VAL A 188 -3.38 -16.80 1.90
CA VAL A 188 -3.05 -15.44 1.41
C VAL A 188 -1.90 -15.49 0.40
N VAL A 189 -0.82 -16.21 0.71
CA VAL A 189 0.34 -16.37 -0.19
C VAL A 189 -0.08 -17.02 -1.51
N ILE A 190 -0.87 -18.10 -1.46
CA ILE A 190 -1.38 -18.79 -2.67
C ILE A 190 -2.23 -17.83 -3.52
N ILE A 191 -3.11 -17.05 -2.89
CA ILE A 191 -3.95 -16.06 -3.57
C ILE A 191 -3.08 -14.99 -4.25
N PHE A 192 -2.05 -14.47 -3.59
CA PHE A 192 -1.16 -13.47 -4.18
C PHE A 192 -0.34 -14.03 -5.33
N VAL A 193 0.21 -15.23 -5.20
CA VAL A 193 0.92 -15.92 -6.30
C VAL A 193 -0.01 -16.13 -7.50
N GLY A 194 -1.25 -16.59 -7.26
CA GLY A 194 -2.26 -16.76 -8.31
C GLY A 194 -2.64 -15.43 -8.98
N THR A 195 -2.75 -14.36 -8.19
CA THR A 195 -3.03 -12.99 -8.67
C THR A 195 -1.91 -12.48 -9.57
N ILE A 196 -0.65 -12.67 -9.18
CA ILE A 196 0.53 -12.27 -9.98
C ILE A 196 0.53 -13.05 -11.30
N GLY A 197 0.34 -14.37 -11.26
CA GLY A 197 0.29 -15.21 -12.47
C GLY A 197 -0.81 -14.79 -13.43
N LEU A 198 -2.03 -14.53 -12.93
CA LEU A 198 -3.12 -14.02 -13.75
C LEU A 198 -2.82 -12.63 -14.32
N SER A 199 -2.22 -11.75 -13.53
CA SER A 199 -1.87 -10.40 -13.97
C SER A 199 -0.83 -10.42 -15.09
N LEU A 200 0.25 -11.20 -14.93
CA LEU A 200 1.26 -11.38 -15.98
C LEU A 200 0.66 -12.00 -17.25
N SER A 201 -0.17 -13.05 -17.12
CA SER A 201 -0.80 -13.70 -18.28
C SER A 201 -1.73 -12.75 -19.06
N THR A 202 -2.42 -11.85 -18.37
CA THR A 202 -3.31 -10.86 -18.99
C THR A 202 -2.51 -9.75 -19.67
N LEU A 203 -1.44 -9.26 -19.05
CA LEU A 203 -0.53 -8.29 -19.66
C LEU A 203 0.14 -8.86 -20.92
N GLU A 204 0.56 -10.11 -20.89
CA GLU A 204 1.17 -10.80 -22.02
C GLU A 204 0.19 -10.97 -23.19
N GLU A 205 -1.04 -11.43 -22.92
CA GLU A 205 -2.09 -11.55 -23.94
C GLU A 205 -2.41 -10.20 -24.59
N ARG A 206 -2.46 -9.13 -23.79
CA ARG A 206 -2.67 -7.76 -24.29
C ARG A 206 -1.49 -7.26 -25.12
N LEU A 207 -0.26 -7.49 -24.65
CA LEU A 207 0.95 -7.11 -25.37
C LEU A 207 1.00 -7.76 -26.76
N ARG A 208 0.63 -9.04 -26.86
CA ARG A 208 0.55 -9.78 -28.13
C ARG A 208 -0.49 -9.20 -29.11
N ARG A 209 -1.57 -8.60 -28.60
CA ARG A 209 -2.64 -7.99 -29.42
C ARG A 209 -2.45 -6.50 -29.72
N SER A 210 -1.60 -5.81 -28.96
CA SER A 210 -1.36 -4.38 -29.08
C SER A 210 -0.44 -4.01 -30.26
N THR A 211 -0.68 -2.85 -30.88
CA THR A 211 0.16 -2.25 -31.92
C THR A 211 0.40 -0.77 -31.61
N GLY A 212 1.42 -0.15 -32.24
CA GLY A 212 1.73 1.28 -32.06
C GLY A 212 2.05 1.69 -30.63
N ASP A 213 1.59 2.88 -30.22
CA ASP A 213 1.89 3.50 -28.92
C ASP A 213 1.39 2.68 -27.73
N GLU A 214 0.25 2.00 -27.85
CA GLU A 214 -0.31 1.16 -26.79
C GLU A 214 0.67 0.04 -26.41
N ARG A 215 1.35 -0.55 -27.40
CA ARG A 215 2.35 -1.59 -27.17
C ARG A 215 3.54 -1.05 -26.39
N GLN A 216 3.97 0.18 -26.67
CA GLN A 216 5.10 0.79 -25.97
C GLN A 216 4.74 1.13 -24.51
N GLN A 217 3.52 1.60 -24.25
CA GLN A 217 3.07 1.85 -22.89
C GLN A 217 2.92 0.55 -22.08
N LEU A 218 2.37 -0.52 -22.68
CA LEU A 218 2.25 -1.82 -22.03
C LEU A 218 3.62 -2.44 -21.71
N LYS A 219 4.66 -2.21 -22.54
CA LYS A 219 6.02 -2.65 -22.23
C LYS A 219 6.56 -2.02 -20.95
N TRP A 220 6.32 -0.74 -20.72
CA TRP A 220 6.75 -0.06 -19.49
C TRP A 220 6.03 -0.61 -18.26
N VAL A 221 4.72 -0.82 -18.35
CA VAL A 221 3.94 -1.45 -17.26
C VAL A 221 4.41 -2.87 -17.00
N LEU A 222 4.65 -3.66 -18.05
CA LEU A 222 5.17 -5.02 -17.91
C LEU A 222 6.60 -5.05 -17.36
N ALA A 223 7.45 -4.11 -17.77
CA ALA A 223 8.80 -3.99 -17.24
C ALA A 223 8.77 -3.62 -15.75
N ALA A 224 7.95 -2.65 -15.35
CA ALA A 224 7.75 -2.29 -13.94
C ALA A 224 7.19 -3.47 -13.13
N ALA A 225 6.13 -4.14 -13.63
CA ALA A 225 5.53 -5.29 -12.96
C ALA A 225 6.47 -6.51 -12.90
N GLY A 226 7.23 -6.76 -13.97
CA GLY A 226 8.22 -7.83 -14.03
C GLY A 226 9.39 -7.58 -13.09
N LEU A 227 9.89 -6.34 -13.03
CA LEU A 227 10.91 -5.91 -12.07
C LEU A 227 10.40 -6.08 -10.63
N MET A 228 9.16 -5.69 -10.36
CA MET A 228 8.50 -5.87 -9.07
C MET A 228 8.39 -7.35 -8.67
N GLY A 229 7.95 -8.20 -9.60
CA GLY A 229 7.85 -9.63 -9.39
C GLY A 229 9.20 -10.32 -9.21
N ALA A 230 10.25 -9.88 -9.91
CA ALA A 230 11.59 -10.45 -9.83
C ALA A 230 12.34 -10.04 -8.55
N LEU A 231 12.10 -8.83 -8.06
CA LEU A 231 12.74 -8.33 -6.84
C LEU A 231 12.09 -8.85 -5.56
N PHE A 232 10.80 -9.21 -5.57
CA PHE A 232 10.12 -9.77 -4.41
C PHE A 232 10.84 -11.01 -3.82
N PRO A 233 11.20 -12.05 -4.60
CA PRO A 233 11.97 -13.20 -4.10
C PRO A 233 13.43 -12.89 -3.74
N VAL A 234 13.97 -11.72 -4.14
CA VAL A 234 15.31 -11.25 -3.74
C VAL A 234 15.25 -10.46 -2.43
N GLY A 235 14.23 -9.62 -2.25
CA GLY A 235 14.00 -8.84 -1.04
C GLY A 235 13.50 -9.69 0.13
N LEU A 236 12.70 -10.73 -0.14
CA LEU A 236 12.12 -11.58 0.90
C LEU A 236 13.18 -12.31 1.75
N PRO A 237 14.23 -12.94 1.20
CA PRO A 237 15.33 -13.49 1.99
C PRO A 237 16.13 -12.40 2.71
N LEU A 238 16.31 -11.23 2.10
CA LEU A 238 17.07 -10.12 2.68
C LEU A 238 16.41 -9.57 3.94
N ILE A 239 15.08 -9.63 4.07
CA ILE A 239 14.37 -9.30 5.32
C ILE A 239 14.91 -10.11 6.52
N PHE A 240 15.34 -11.35 6.28
CA PHE A 240 15.85 -12.24 7.32
C PHE A 240 17.37 -12.18 7.51
N VAL A 241 18.10 -11.53 6.59
CA VAL A 241 19.57 -11.46 6.59
C VAL A 241 20.07 -10.07 6.97
N ASP A 242 19.52 -9.03 6.35
CA ASP A 242 19.88 -7.63 6.57
C ASP A 242 18.64 -6.74 6.35
N TRP A 243 17.97 -6.43 7.46
CA TRP A 243 16.74 -5.66 7.48
C TRP A 243 16.90 -4.23 6.93
N GLU A 244 18.05 -3.60 7.17
CA GLU A 244 18.31 -2.23 6.70
C GLU A 244 18.55 -2.19 5.20
N LEU A 245 19.32 -3.15 4.67
CA LEU A 245 19.49 -3.31 3.22
C LEU A 245 18.16 -3.66 2.54
N ALA A 246 17.37 -4.55 3.12
CA ALA A 246 16.05 -4.93 2.59
C ALA A 246 15.11 -3.73 2.49
N LYS A 247 15.03 -2.92 3.55
CA LYS A 247 14.27 -1.67 3.56
C LYS A 247 14.76 -0.66 2.54
N PHE A 248 16.07 -0.43 2.48
CA PHE A 248 16.66 0.52 1.56
C PHE A 248 16.31 0.15 0.11
N LEU A 249 16.53 -1.11 -0.27
CA LEU A 249 16.21 -1.62 -1.61
C LEU A 249 14.71 -1.53 -1.90
N PHE A 250 13.86 -1.93 -0.96
CA PHE A 250 12.40 -1.84 -1.12
C PHE A 250 11.93 -0.40 -1.30
N SER A 251 12.51 0.55 -0.56
CA SER A 251 12.09 1.95 -0.61
C SER A 251 12.57 2.70 -1.85
N VAL A 252 13.83 2.49 -2.25
CA VAL A 252 14.34 2.96 -3.54
C VAL A 252 13.48 2.40 -4.67
N PHE A 253 13.12 1.12 -4.59
CA PHE A 253 12.29 0.45 -5.57
C PHE A 253 10.87 1.05 -5.68
N MET A 254 10.17 1.20 -4.55
CA MET A 254 8.84 1.81 -4.53
C MET A 254 8.85 3.28 -5.00
N SER A 255 10.01 3.94 -4.97
CA SER A 255 10.20 5.31 -5.47
C SER A 255 10.55 5.40 -6.96
N LEU A 256 10.96 4.29 -7.59
CA LEU A 256 11.34 4.22 -9.00
C LEU A 256 10.18 3.80 -9.94
N ILE A 257 9.07 3.32 -9.38
CA ILE A 257 7.83 2.94 -10.09
C ILE A 257 6.80 4.05 -9.97
#